data_AF-A0A1G1EX43-F1
#
_entry.id   AF-A0A1G1EX43-F1
#
_cell.length_a   1.000
_cell.length_b   1.000
_cell.length_c   1.000
_cell.angle_alpha   90.00
_cell.angle_beta   90.00
_cell.angle_gamma   90.00
#
_symmetry.space_group_name_H-M   'P 1'
#
loop_
_entity.id
_entity.type
_entity.pdbx_description
1 polymer ?
#
loop_
_entity_poly.entity_id
_entity_poly.type
_entity_poly.pdbx_seq_one_letter_code
_entity_poly.pdbx_strand_id
1 'polypeptide(L)'
;MLSLDSWLSLIRNEIVPLDMPMDVSRAFFYYLADRGMFESGAGELWRMTSLDSIEPPTAAIVASRLDDLIQTDKIIPYFLRSKSGLADIFSVNFDKPAQSKSLQERKVSDLSNLQIVKKIGRQLEPFIELEKKFLNYVAGPNTNKESARVLLNYVLERARGKANPRAWEQLSRRRHV
;
A
#
# COMPACT_ATOMS: atom_id res chain seq x y z
N MET A 1 16.26 -21.38 -10.87
CA MET A 1 15.48 -20.25 -11.44
C MET A 1 14.04 -20.70 -11.59
N LEU A 2 13.07 -19.85 -11.27
CA LEU A 2 11.65 -20.19 -11.30
C LEU A 2 10.90 -19.23 -12.23
N SER A 3 9.80 -19.68 -12.82
CA SER A 3 8.88 -18.80 -13.55
C SER A 3 8.22 -17.81 -12.60
N LEU A 4 7.71 -16.70 -13.14
CA LEU A 4 6.92 -15.74 -12.36
C LEU A 4 5.73 -16.42 -11.66
N ASP A 5 5.00 -17.29 -12.35
CA ASP A 5 3.84 -17.99 -11.78
C ASP A 5 4.23 -18.92 -10.62
N SER A 6 5.38 -19.60 -10.74
CA SER A 6 5.92 -20.42 -9.65
C SER A 6 6.25 -19.57 -8.42
N TRP A 7 6.87 -18.41 -8.61
CA TRP A 7 7.14 -17.47 -7.52
C TRP A 7 5.86 -16.92 -6.88
N LEU A 8 4.88 -16.52 -7.69
CA LEU A 8 3.60 -16.04 -7.20
C LEU A 8 2.85 -17.12 -6.42
N SER A 9 2.93 -18.39 -6.84
CA SER A 9 2.33 -19.50 -6.09
C SER A 9 2.96 -19.67 -4.72
N LEU A 10 4.30 -19.59 -4.62
CA LEU A 10 5.03 -19.70 -3.35
C LEU A 10 4.68 -18.54 -2.41
N ILE A 11 4.72 -17.30 -2.92
CA ILE A 11 4.44 -16.10 -2.13
C ILE A 11 2.99 -16.12 -1.62
N ARG A 12 2.02 -16.52 -2.45
CA ARG A 12 0.59 -16.57 -2.06
C ARG A 12 0.27 -17.64 -1.04
N ASN A 13 0.95 -18.78 -1.09
CA ASN A 13 0.67 -19.88 -0.17
C ASN A 13 1.23 -19.60 1.24
N GLU A 14 2.41 -18.99 1.31
CA GLU A 14 3.19 -18.96 2.55
C GLU A 14 3.39 -17.54 3.14
N ILE A 15 3.37 -16.49 2.31
CA ILE A 15 3.88 -15.17 2.71
C ILE A 15 2.78 -14.12 2.79
N VAL A 16 1.96 -13.98 1.76
CA VAL A 16 0.89 -12.96 1.70
C VAL A 16 -0.46 -13.51 2.16
N PRO A 17 -1.44 -12.64 2.50
CA PRO A 17 -2.81 -13.06 2.76
C PRO A 17 -3.42 -13.85 1.58
N LEU A 18 -4.19 -14.90 1.88
CA LEU A 18 -4.79 -15.77 0.86
C LEU A 18 -5.84 -15.06 -0.01
N ASP A 19 -6.47 -14.04 0.56
CA ASP A 19 -7.45 -13.17 -0.07
C ASP A 19 -6.83 -12.06 -0.91
N MET A 20 -5.49 -11.94 -0.94
CA MET A 20 -4.81 -10.98 -1.78
C MET A 20 -5.10 -11.25 -3.27
N PRO A 21 -5.61 -10.25 -4.01
CA PRO A 21 -5.82 -10.36 -5.45
C PRO A 21 -4.52 -10.64 -6.24
N MET A 22 -4.64 -11.33 -7.38
CA MET A 22 -3.48 -11.76 -8.17
C MET A 22 -2.68 -10.59 -8.76
N ASP A 23 -3.37 -9.55 -9.21
CA ASP A 23 -2.80 -8.29 -9.66
C ASP A 23 -1.99 -7.60 -8.55
N VAL A 24 -2.50 -7.60 -7.32
CA VAL A 24 -1.77 -7.09 -6.15
C VAL A 24 -0.54 -7.95 -5.84
N SER A 25 -0.67 -9.29 -5.84
CA SER A 25 0.46 -10.20 -5.63
C SER A 25 1.56 -10.01 -6.68
N ARG A 26 1.17 -9.83 -7.96
CA ARG A 26 2.11 -9.57 -9.06
C ARG A 26 2.79 -8.21 -8.91
N ALA A 27 2.02 -7.15 -8.63
CA ALA A 27 2.59 -5.83 -8.39
C ALA A 27 3.55 -5.84 -7.19
N PHE A 28 3.22 -6.59 -6.14
CA PHE A 28 4.08 -6.72 -4.96
C PHE A 28 5.38 -7.50 -5.28
N PHE A 29 5.32 -8.52 -6.13
CA PHE A 29 6.52 -9.20 -6.60
C PHE A 29 7.46 -8.26 -7.36
N TYR A 30 6.95 -7.47 -8.31
CA TYR A 30 7.78 -6.49 -9.03
C TYR A 30 8.34 -5.41 -8.11
N TYR A 31 7.57 -5.01 -7.11
CA TYR A 31 8.05 -4.09 -6.09
C TYR A 31 9.24 -4.67 -5.31
N LEU A 32 9.17 -5.94 -4.91
CA LEU A 32 10.29 -6.63 -4.25
C LEU A 32 11.51 -6.76 -5.18
N ALA A 33 11.28 -6.99 -6.47
CA ALA A 33 12.35 -7.02 -7.47
C ALA A 33 13.07 -5.67 -7.56
N ASP A 34 12.32 -4.56 -7.58
CA ASP A 34 12.89 -3.20 -7.59
C ASP A 34 13.65 -2.85 -6.30
N ARG A 35 13.39 -3.56 -5.19
CA ARG A 35 14.14 -3.48 -3.93
C ARG A 35 15.35 -4.42 -3.90
N GLY A 36 15.66 -5.08 -5.00
CA GLY A 36 16.83 -5.94 -5.14
C GLY A 36 16.64 -7.34 -4.55
N MET A 37 15.40 -7.76 -4.24
CA MET A 37 15.12 -9.11 -3.73
C MET A 37 15.16 -10.17 -4.83
N PHE A 38 14.78 -9.78 -6.05
CA PHE A 38 14.71 -10.65 -7.22
C PHE A 38 15.41 -10.02 -8.42
N GLU A 39 16.05 -10.88 -9.22
CA GLU A 39 16.66 -10.52 -10.49
C GLU A 39 16.00 -11.31 -11.63
N SER A 40 15.68 -10.62 -12.73
CA SER A 40 15.24 -11.24 -13.97
C SER A 40 16.42 -11.88 -14.69
N GLY A 41 16.36 -13.19 -14.90
CA GLY A 41 17.24 -13.95 -15.78
C GLY A 41 16.72 -13.99 -17.23
N ALA A 42 17.32 -14.85 -18.05
CA ALA A 42 16.90 -15.04 -19.43
C ALA A 42 15.52 -15.74 -19.49
N GLY A 43 14.60 -15.21 -20.32
CA GLY A 43 13.33 -15.87 -20.64
C GLY A 43 12.26 -15.84 -19.54
N GLU A 44 12.02 -14.68 -18.92
CA GLU A 44 11.03 -14.49 -17.83
C GLU A 44 11.27 -15.34 -16.57
N LEU A 45 12.46 -15.91 -16.45
CA LEU A 45 12.88 -16.64 -15.27
C LEU A 45 13.39 -15.67 -14.22
N TRP A 46 12.98 -15.85 -12.98
CA TRP A 46 13.40 -15.02 -11.86
C TRP A 46 14.23 -15.83 -10.88
N ARG A 47 15.27 -15.18 -10.32
CA ARG A 47 16.06 -15.70 -9.21
C ARG A 47 16.02 -14.73 -8.05
N MET A 48 16.14 -15.28 -6.84
CA MET A 48 16.33 -14.47 -5.65
C MET A 48 17.79 -14.03 -5.56
N THR A 49 18.03 -12.75 -5.30
CA THR A 49 19.38 -12.18 -5.23
C THR A 49 20.17 -12.82 -4.09
N SER A 50 21.46 -13.12 -4.32
CA SER A 50 22.36 -13.76 -3.33
C SER A 50 22.02 -15.21 -2.97
N LEU A 51 21.22 -15.93 -3.76
CA LEU A 51 21.18 -17.40 -3.73
C LEU A 51 22.01 -17.96 -4.88
N ASP A 52 23.21 -18.46 -4.57
CA ASP A 52 24.00 -19.28 -5.48
C ASP A 52 23.58 -20.77 -5.45
N SER A 53 22.62 -21.11 -4.59
CA SER A 53 22.15 -22.49 -4.45
C SER A 53 21.31 -22.93 -5.65
N ILE A 54 21.57 -24.16 -6.10
CA ILE A 54 20.85 -24.85 -7.17
C ILE A 54 19.45 -25.27 -6.69
N GLU A 55 19.25 -25.39 -5.38
CA GLU A 55 18.00 -25.81 -4.77
C GLU A 55 16.92 -24.72 -4.82
N PRO A 56 15.64 -25.09 -4.99
CA PRO A 56 14.55 -24.13 -4.98
C PRO A 56 14.49 -23.45 -3.60
N PRO A 57 14.38 -22.12 -3.55
CA PRO A 57 14.30 -21.38 -2.30
C PRO A 57 13.06 -21.82 -1.51
N THR A 58 13.26 -22.13 -0.23
CA THR A 58 12.17 -22.41 0.71
C THR A 58 11.54 -21.12 1.22
N ALA A 59 10.26 -21.18 1.60
CA ALA A 59 9.53 -20.03 2.13
C ALA A 59 10.22 -19.36 3.33
N ALA A 60 10.93 -20.14 4.17
CA ALA A 60 11.70 -19.63 5.30
C ALA A 60 12.84 -18.68 4.87
N ILE A 61 13.53 -18.98 3.77
CA ILE A 61 14.61 -18.14 3.23
C ILE A 61 14.01 -16.82 2.72
N VAL A 62 12.87 -16.91 2.02
CA VAL A 62 12.16 -15.74 1.50
C VAL A 62 11.67 -14.85 2.65
N ALA A 63 11.12 -15.45 3.72
CA ALA A 63 10.68 -14.73 4.91
C ALA A 63 11.83 -14.03 5.63
N SER A 64 12.97 -14.69 5.83
CA SER A 64 14.15 -14.08 6.47
C SER A 64 14.65 -12.84 5.73
N ARG A 65 14.64 -12.87 4.39
CA ARG A 65 15.05 -11.70 3.58
C ARG A 65 13.99 -10.60 3.57
N LEU A 66 12.71 -10.95 3.67
CA LEU A 66 11.66 -9.97 3.88
C LEU A 66 11.83 -9.27 5.23
N ASP A 67 12.23 -9.97 6.29
CA ASP A 67 12.47 -9.37 7.60
C ASP A 67 13.59 -8.30 7.54
N ASP A 68 14.67 -8.55 6.79
CA ASP A 68 15.72 -7.55 6.54
C ASP A 68 15.14 -6.31 5.83
N LEU A 69 14.32 -6.53 4.79
CA LEU A 69 13.71 -5.44 4.02
C LEU A 69 12.68 -4.66 4.83
N ILE A 70 11.93 -5.29 5.73
CA ILE A 70 10.94 -4.63 6.60
C ILE A 70 11.60 -3.54 7.46
N GLN A 71 12.86 -3.71 7.87
CA GLN A 71 13.57 -2.68 8.64
C GLN A 71 13.81 -1.41 7.82
N THR A 72 13.99 -1.55 6.51
CA THR A 72 14.25 -0.43 5.59
C THR A 72 12.98 0.12 4.95
N ASP A 73 11.96 -0.71 4.76
CA ASP A 73 10.79 -0.41 3.96
C ASP A 73 9.49 -0.65 4.74
N LYS A 74 8.91 0.45 5.20
CA LYS A 74 7.72 0.46 6.06
C LYS A 74 6.44 0.03 5.34
N ILE A 75 6.44 -0.12 4.01
CA ILE A 75 5.26 -0.52 3.25
C ILE A 75 5.12 -2.05 3.20
N ILE A 76 6.23 -2.79 3.22
CA ILE A 76 6.23 -4.27 3.11
C ILE A 76 5.31 -4.96 4.12
N PRO A 77 5.25 -4.56 5.42
CA PRO A 77 4.32 -5.16 6.39
C PRO A 77 2.85 -5.13 5.97
N TYR A 78 2.44 -4.18 5.11
CA TYR A 78 1.08 -4.11 4.56
C TYR A 78 0.78 -5.19 3.55
N PHE A 79 1.74 -6.01 3.13
CA PHE A 79 1.51 -7.11 2.18
C PHE A 79 1.66 -8.50 2.81
N LEU A 80 2.29 -8.60 3.98
CA LEU A 80 2.56 -9.88 4.64
C LEU A 80 1.35 -10.43 5.37
N ARG A 81 1.24 -11.75 5.55
CA ARG A 81 0.12 -12.38 6.28
C ARG A 81 0.10 -11.97 7.75
N SER A 82 1.26 -11.84 8.38
CA SER A 82 1.38 -11.31 9.75
C SER A 82 1.08 -9.81 9.78
N LYS A 83 0.20 -9.37 10.70
CA LYS A 83 -0.12 -7.96 10.92
C LYS A 83 0.82 -7.28 11.94
N SER A 84 1.93 -7.93 12.31
CA SER A 84 2.84 -7.41 13.33
C SER A 84 3.44 -6.07 12.89
N GLY A 85 3.12 -5.00 13.61
CA GLY A 85 3.74 -3.69 13.41
C GLY A 85 3.32 -2.96 12.14
N LEU A 86 2.03 -2.98 11.77
CA LEU A 86 1.50 -2.04 10.75
C LEU A 86 1.75 -0.60 11.24
N ALA A 87 2.88 -0.03 10.82
CA ALA A 87 3.25 1.34 11.10
C ALA A 87 2.26 2.24 10.38
N ASP A 88 1.67 3.20 11.09
CA ASP A 88 0.75 4.15 10.49
C ASP A 88 1.39 4.75 9.23
N ILE A 89 0.85 4.45 8.04
CA ILE A 89 1.41 4.94 6.76
C ILE A 89 1.39 6.47 6.76
N PHE A 90 0.45 7.08 7.50
CA PHE A 90 0.36 8.51 7.72
C PHE A 90 1.46 9.06 8.64
N SER A 91 2.21 8.19 9.34
CA SER A 91 3.40 8.53 10.12
C SER A 91 4.72 8.29 9.36
N VAL A 92 4.68 7.72 8.15
CA VAL A 92 5.84 7.59 7.25
C VAL A 92 6.15 8.94 6.59
N ASN A 93 6.49 9.98 7.37
CA ASN A 93 6.86 11.33 6.86
C ASN A 93 5.99 11.86 5.69
N PHE A 94 4.70 11.52 5.67
CA PHE A 94 3.71 12.31 4.96
C PHE A 94 3.25 13.29 6.01
N ASP A 95 3.78 14.52 5.97
CA ASP A 95 3.47 15.58 6.93
C ASP A 95 2.02 15.46 7.38
N LYS A 96 1.81 15.26 8.69
CA LYS A 96 0.48 15.26 9.30
C LYS A 96 -0.26 16.45 8.68
N PRO A 97 -1.38 16.26 7.95
CA PRO A 97 -2.13 17.40 7.47
C PRO A 97 -2.47 18.20 8.71
N ALA A 98 -1.92 19.42 8.77
CA ALA A 98 -1.98 20.28 9.94
C ALA A 98 -3.42 20.27 10.41
N GLN A 99 -3.64 19.90 11.68
CA GLN A 99 -4.96 19.94 12.31
C GLN A 99 -5.57 21.29 11.97
N SER A 100 -6.57 21.28 11.08
CA SER A 100 -7.24 22.48 10.65
C SER A 100 -7.87 23.08 11.89
N LYS A 101 -7.37 24.24 12.30
CA LYS A 101 -7.88 25.05 13.40
C LYS A 101 -9.41 25.04 13.38
N SER A 102 -9.98 24.82 14.56
CA SER A 102 -11.41 24.78 14.87
C SER A 102 -12.27 25.57 13.88
N LEU A 103 -13.20 24.88 13.23
CA LEU A 103 -14.32 25.50 12.53
C LEU A 103 -15.15 26.26 13.57
N GLN A 104 -14.84 27.54 13.76
CA GLN A 104 -15.77 28.45 14.42
C GLN A 104 -17.05 28.49 13.59
N GLU A 105 -18.17 28.19 14.25
CA GLU A 105 -19.53 28.30 13.73
C GLU A 105 -19.79 29.73 13.26
N ARG A 106 -19.45 30.03 12.00
CA ARG A 106 -19.95 31.21 11.30
C ARG A 106 -21.14 30.80 10.47
N LYS A 107 -22.23 31.56 10.64
CA LYS A 107 -23.49 31.52 9.92
C LYS A 107 -23.32 30.96 8.50
N VAL A 108 -24.12 29.95 8.20
CA VAL A 108 -24.28 29.34 6.88
C VAL A 108 -24.53 30.46 5.87
N SER A 109 -23.53 30.75 5.06
CA SER A 109 -23.62 31.64 3.91
C SER A 109 -23.88 30.78 2.69
N ASP A 110 -24.76 31.23 1.79
CA ASP A 110 -24.99 30.60 0.50
C ASP A 110 -23.65 30.52 -0.25
N LEU A 111 -23.08 29.32 -0.31
CA LEU A 111 -21.80 29.10 -0.97
C LEU A 111 -22.01 29.23 -2.48
N SER A 112 -21.33 30.19 -3.10
CA SER A 112 -21.25 30.24 -4.55
C SER A 112 -20.59 28.96 -5.09
N ASN A 113 -20.97 28.52 -6.29
CA ASN A 113 -20.39 27.33 -6.93
C ASN A 113 -18.85 27.35 -6.94
N LEU A 114 -18.24 28.53 -7.12
CA LEU A 114 -16.79 28.69 -7.09
C LEU A 114 -16.18 28.45 -5.70
N GLN A 115 -16.86 28.84 -4.62
CA GLN A 115 -16.43 28.55 -3.25
C GLN A 115 -16.52 27.06 -2.93
N ILE A 116 -17.56 26.38 -3.44
CA ILE A 116 -17.71 24.92 -3.31
C ILE A 116 -16.55 24.21 -4.03
N VAL A 117 -16.28 24.56 -5.28
CA VAL A 117 -15.16 23.97 -6.06
C VAL A 117 -13.81 24.22 -5.36
N LYS A 118 -13.56 25.45 -4.89
CA LYS A 118 -12.33 25.77 -4.14
C LYS A 118 -12.21 24.97 -2.84
N LYS A 119 -13.32 24.77 -2.13
CA LYS A 119 -13.36 23.97 -0.89
C LYS A 119 -13.07 22.50 -1.18
N ILE A 120 -13.72 21.92 -2.19
CA ILE A 120 -13.50 20.52 -2.60
C ILE A 120 -12.04 20.33 -3.04
N GLY A 121 -11.51 21.24 -3.85
CA GLY A 121 -10.10 21.19 -4.26
C GLY A 121 -9.13 21.13 -3.07
N ARG A 122 -9.30 22.02 -2.10
CA ARG A 122 -8.50 22.02 -0.86
C ARG A 122 -8.68 20.77 0.00
N GLN A 123 -9.87 20.16 -0.02
CA GLN A 123 -10.14 18.93 0.72
C GLN A 123 -9.50 17.69 0.05
N LEU A 124 -9.37 17.69 -1.28
CA LEU A 124 -8.77 16.60 -2.05
C LEU A 124 -7.24 16.69 -2.15
N GLU A 125 -6.68 17.89 -2.04
CA GLU A 125 -5.25 18.17 -2.15
C GLU A 125 -4.35 17.21 -1.35
N PRO A 126 -4.62 16.91 -0.05
CA PRO A 126 -3.78 15.97 0.71
C PRO A 126 -3.76 14.55 0.14
N PHE A 127 -4.86 14.10 -0.46
CA PHE A 127 -4.95 12.76 -1.06
C PHE A 127 -4.17 12.68 -2.38
N ILE A 128 -4.21 13.75 -3.17
CA ILE A 128 -3.45 13.85 -4.42
C ILE A 128 -1.95 13.89 -4.11
N GLU A 129 -1.54 14.62 -3.07
CA GLU A 129 -0.15 14.65 -2.62
C GLU A 129 0.32 13.30 -2.07
N LEU A 130 -0.52 12.62 -1.28
CA LEU A 130 -0.26 11.27 -0.78
C LEU A 130 -0.05 10.29 -1.94
N GLU A 131 -0.95 10.26 -2.92
CA GLU A 131 -0.84 9.40 -4.09
C GLU A 131 0.48 9.68 -4.82
N LYS A 132 0.79 10.94 -5.12
CA LYS A 132 2.04 11.30 -5.82
C LYS A 132 3.28 10.85 -5.06
N LYS A 133 3.35 11.13 -3.76
CA LYS A 133 4.48 10.74 -2.92
C LYS A 133 4.62 9.20 -2.86
N PHE A 134 3.52 8.47 -2.72
CA PHE A 134 3.52 7.01 -2.73
C PHE A 134 3.96 6.43 -4.08
N LEU A 135 3.39 6.92 -5.18
CA LEU A 135 3.74 6.47 -6.52
C LEU A 135 5.22 6.71 -6.82
N ASN A 136 5.77 7.86 -6.42
CA ASN A 136 7.20 8.14 -6.59
C ASN A 136 8.09 7.24 -5.74
N TYR A 137 7.63 6.85 -4.55
CA TYR A 137 8.37 5.93 -3.68
C TYR A 137 8.36 4.49 -4.21
N VAL A 138 7.22 4.04 -4.74
CA VAL A 138 7.01 2.65 -5.18
C VAL A 138 7.46 2.41 -6.62
N ALA A 139 7.43 3.42 -7.48
CA ALA A 139 7.82 3.27 -8.89
C ALA A 139 9.29 2.85 -9.02
N GLY A 140 9.53 1.93 -9.94
CA GLY A 140 10.85 1.40 -10.24
C GLY A 140 10.92 0.77 -11.63
N PRO A 141 12.04 0.13 -11.98
CA PRO A 141 12.23 -0.51 -13.29
C PRO A 141 11.15 -1.53 -13.65
N ASN A 142 10.66 -2.30 -12.67
CA ASN A 142 9.63 -3.32 -12.87
C ASN A 142 8.24 -2.85 -12.42
N THR A 143 8.16 -1.91 -11.47
CA THR A 143 6.90 -1.40 -10.93
C THR A 143 6.46 -0.15 -11.67
N ASN A 144 5.56 -0.34 -12.64
CA ASN A 144 4.96 0.77 -13.39
C ASN A 144 3.91 1.54 -12.57
N LYS A 145 3.41 2.66 -13.10
CA LYS A 145 2.42 3.52 -12.41
C LYS A 145 1.11 2.80 -12.08
N GLU A 146 0.67 1.87 -12.92
CA GLU A 146 -0.57 1.12 -12.71
C GLU A 146 -0.39 0.13 -11.54
N SER A 147 0.71 -0.63 -11.55
CA SER A 147 1.10 -1.51 -10.44
C SER A 147 1.26 -0.74 -9.13
N ALA A 148 1.89 0.44 -9.16
CA ALA A 148 2.02 1.28 -7.97
C ALA A 148 0.65 1.77 -7.43
N ARG A 149 -0.33 2.06 -8.29
CA ARG A 149 -1.70 2.40 -7.86
C ARG A 149 -2.43 1.20 -7.26
N VAL A 150 -2.27 0.01 -7.85
CA VAL A 150 -2.82 -1.23 -7.29
C VAL A 150 -2.29 -1.46 -5.88
N LEU A 151 -0.99 -1.27 -5.67
CA LEU A 151 -0.35 -1.36 -4.35
C LEU A 151 -0.90 -0.32 -3.38
N LEU A 152 -1.05 0.94 -3.81
CA LEU A 152 -1.61 2.01 -2.98
C LEU A 152 -3.03 1.67 -2.49
N ASN A 153 -3.90 1.23 -3.41
CA ASN A 153 -5.28 0.90 -3.07
C ASN A 153 -5.34 -0.23 -2.03
N TYR A 154 -4.57 -1.30 -2.25
CA TYR A 154 -4.50 -2.41 -1.31
C TYR A 154 -3.98 -1.99 0.07
N VAL A 155 -2.93 -1.18 0.10
CA VAL A 155 -2.35 -0.63 1.33
C VAL A 155 -3.36 0.25 2.08
N LEU A 156 -4.11 1.11 1.38
CA LEU A 156 -5.16 1.94 1.97
C LEU A 156 -6.31 1.12 2.53
N GLU A 157 -6.77 0.09 1.82
CA GLU A 157 -7.81 -0.83 2.30
C GLU A 157 -7.36 -1.55 3.56
N ARG A 158 -6.10 -1.98 3.59
CA ARG A 158 -5.54 -2.70 4.74
C ARG A 158 -5.28 -1.79 5.94
N ALA A 159 -4.87 -0.55 5.71
CA ALA A 159 -4.71 0.48 6.74
C ALA A 159 -6.04 0.95 7.32
N ARG A 160 -7.12 0.93 6.52
CA ARG A 160 -8.50 1.26 6.94
C ARG A 160 -9.13 0.23 7.86
N GLY A 161 -8.35 -0.61 8.54
CA GLY A 161 -8.83 -1.64 9.47
C GLY A 161 -10.02 -1.13 10.27
N LYS A 162 -11.21 -1.72 10.00
CA LYS A 162 -12.55 -1.30 10.45
C LYS A 162 -12.54 -0.04 11.32
N ALA A 163 -12.41 1.14 10.70
CA ALA A 163 -12.57 2.38 11.43
C ALA A 163 -13.96 2.36 12.06
N ASN A 164 -14.04 2.38 13.40
CA ASN A 164 -15.32 2.40 14.09
C ASN A 164 -16.13 3.58 13.53
N PRO A 165 -17.39 3.37 13.11
CA PRO A 165 -18.21 4.43 12.54
C PRO A 165 -18.24 5.61 13.50
N ARG A 166 -18.00 6.82 13.00
CA ARG A 166 -17.98 8.01 13.86
C ARG A 166 -19.39 8.23 14.44
N ALA A 167 -19.47 8.82 15.64
CA ALA A 167 -20.76 9.01 16.32
C ALA A 167 -21.82 9.73 15.46
N TRP A 168 -21.40 10.66 14.59
CA TRP A 168 -22.29 11.36 13.65
C TRP A 168 -22.81 10.47 12.51
N GLU A 169 -22.02 9.49 12.06
CA GLU A 169 -22.41 8.49 11.07
C GLU A 169 -23.49 7.56 11.65
N GLN A 170 -23.37 7.20 12.93
CA GLN A 170 -24.37 6.39 13.64
C GLN A 170 -25.66 7.16 13.91
N LEU A 171 -25.57 8.45 14.20
CA LEU A 171 -26.74 9.33 14.39
C LEU A 171 -27.57 9.46 13.12
N SER A 172 -26.95 9.52 11.94
CA SER A 172 -27.66 9.58 10.66
C SER A 172 -28.51 8.32 10.40
N ARG A 173 -27.97 7.14 10.74
CA ARG A 173 -28.64 5.85 10.54
C ARG A 173 -29.86 5.66 11.44
N ARG A 174 -29.86 6.28 12.63
CA ARG A 174 -31.01 6.24 13.56
C ARG A 174 -32.17 7.14 13.14
N ARG A 175 -31.97 8.12 12.25
CA ARG A 175 -33.03 9.04 11.79
C ARG A 175 -33.85 8.49 10.61
N HIS A 176 -33.42 7.38 10.01
CA HIS A 176 -34.10 6.72 8.88
C HIS A 176 -34.73 5.38 9.26
N VAL A 177 -34.99 5.15 10.57
CA VAL A 177 -35.81 4.06 11.10
C VAL A 177 -37.09 4.68 11.63
#